data_AF-A0A4R3IZW6-F1
#
_entry.id   AF-A0A4R3IZW6-F1
#
_cell.length_a   1.000
_cell.length_b   1.000
_cell.length_c   1.000
_cell.angle_alpha   90.00
_cell.angle_beta   90.00
_cell.angle_gamma   90.00
#
_symmetry.space_group_name_H-M   'P 1'
#
loop_
_entity.id
_entity.type
_entity.pdbx_description
1 polymer ?
#
loop_
_entity_poly.entity_id
_entity_poly.type
_entity_poly.pdbx_seq_one_letter_code
_entity_poly.pdbx_strand_id
1 'polypeptide(L)'
;MADHQRVIHSQKEYANPETGAHVNTAEAVISQVQRALVGIYHNLGRRHLQRYLDEIIWRWNHRDPVREVVKQWTTKAGVEREKSTMIWKPIPVVDQMRVLLQGAVGKQLRRSKEYGLCWP
;
A
#
# COMPACT_ATOMS: atom_id res chain seq x y z
N MET A 1 13.48 -13.35 18.19
CA MET A 1 13.29 -13.64 16.75
C MET A 1 11.82 -13.94 16.55
N ALA A 2 11.17 -13.35 15.54
CA ALA A 2 9.78 -13.67 15.25
C ALA A 2 9.70 -15.13 14.75
N ASP A 3 8.78 -15.91 15.31
CA ASP A 3 8.58 -17.30 14.92
C ASP A 3 7.94 -17.37 13.51
N HIS A 4 8.34 -18.34 12.70
CA HIS A 4 7.84 -18.46 11.32
C HIS A 4 6.47 -19.14 11.33
N GLN A 5 5.45 -18.44 10.82
CA GLN A 5 4.08 -18.95 10.76
C GLN A 5 3.67 -19.27 9.33
N ARG A 6 2.72 -20.19 9.17
CA ARG A 6 2.18 -20.64 7.87
C ARG A 6 0.66 -20.78 7.95
N VAL A 7 0.02 -20.73 6.79
CA VAL A 7 -1.41 -21.03 6.59
C VAL A 7 -1.56 -21.98 5.40
N ILE A 8 -2.47 -22.96 5.49
CA ILE A 8 -2.63 -24.01 4.47
C ILE A 8 -3.91 -23.77 3.64
N HIS A 9 -3.75 -23.03 2.54
CA HIS A 9 -4.87 -22.70 1.64
C HIS A 9 -5.54 -23.93 1.01
N SER A 10 -4.84 -25.04 0.81
CA SER A 10 -5.43 -26.28 0.27
C SER A 10 -6.47 -26.89 1.22
N GLN A 11 -6.38 -26.60 2.51
CA GLN A 11 -7.36 -27.00 3.52
C GLN A 11 -8.41 -25.91 3.79
N LYS A 12 -8.46 -24.87 2.94
CA LYS A 12 -9.31 -23.68 3.12
C LYS A 12 -8.99 -22.90 4.40
N GLU A 13 -7.74 -22.98 4.89
CA GLU A 13 -7.22 -22.13 5.95
C GLU A 13 -6.64 -20.85 5.34
N TYR A 14 -7.30 -19.71 5.58
CA TYR A 14 -6.89 -18.39 5.03
C TYR A 14 -6.28 -17.47 6.09
N ALA A 15 -6.59 -17.70 7.36
CA ALA A 15 -6.00 -17.01 8.49
C ALA A 15 -5.95 -17.95 9.69
N ASN A 16 -4.84 -17.92 10.43
CA ASN A 16 -4.73 -18.61 11.69
C ASN A 16 -5.29 -17.69 12.80
N PRO A 17 -6.38 -18.09 13.50
CA PRO A 17 -7.04 -17.23 14.48
C PRO A 17 -6.25 -17.07 15.79
N GLU A 18 -5.39 -18.02 16.13
CA GLU A 18 -4.62 -18.00 17.38
C GLU A 18 -3.37 -17.12 17.23
N THR A 19 -2.68 -17.24 16.10
CA THR A 19 -1.45 -16.49 15.84
C THR A 19 -1.69 -15.19 15.07
N GLY A 20 -2.84 -15.04 14.42
CA GLY A 20 -3.13 -13.94 13.51
C GLY A 20 -2.40 -14.06 12.16
N ALA A 21 -1.75 -15.18 11.85
CA ALA A 21 -1.02 -15.37 10.60
C ALA A 21 -1.97 -15.32 9.39
N HIS A 22 -1.64 -14.53 8.38
CA HIS A 22 -2.41 -14.41 7.14
C HIS A 22 -1.56 -13.83 6.01
N VAL A 23 -2.01 -13.97 4.77
CA VAL A 23 -1.31 -13.47 3.56
C VAL A 23 -1.93 -12.21 2.96
N ASN A 24 -3.05 -11.71 3.53
CA ASN A 24 -3.82 -10.59 2.96
C ASN A 24 -2.98 -9.35 2.68
N THR A 25 -1.95 -9.06 3.47
CA THR A 25 -1.05 -7.92 3.24
C THR A 25 -0.29 -8.07 1.91
N ALA A 26 0.24 -9.25 1.63
CA ALA A 26 0.95 -9.53 0.38
C ALA A 26 -0.02 -9.49 -0.81
N GLU A 27 -1.19 -10.11 -0.67
CA GLU A 27 -2.23 -10.10 -1.71
C GLU A 27 -2.73 -8.69 -2.03
N ALA A 28 -2.88 -7.85 -1.01
CA ALA A 28 -3.30 -6.47 -1.19
C ALA A 28 -2.25 -5.65 -1.95
N VAL A 29 -0.95 -5.86 -1.70
CA VAL A 29 0.13 -5.23 -2.50
C VAL A 29 0.06 -5.71 -3.95
N ILE A 30 -0.12 -7.01 -4.19
CA ILE A 30 -0.25 -7.58 -5.54
C ILE A 30 -1.45 -6.96 -6.28
N SER A 31 -2.58 -6.80 -5.60
CA SER A 31 -3.77 -6.12 -6.15
C SER A 31 -3.47 -4.68 -6.59
N GLN A 32 -2.65 -3.94 -5.83
CA GLN A 32 -2.25 -2.58 -6.23
C GLN A 32 -1.37 -2.60 -7.48
N VAL A 33 -0.44 -3.55 -7.58
CA VAL A 33 0.42 -3.71 -8.76
C VAL A 33 -0.40 -4.02 -10.02
N GLN A 34 -1.36 -4.93 -9.91
CA GLN A 34 -2.25 -5.26 -11.03
C GLN A 34 -3.11 -4.07 -11.47
N ARG A 35 -3.65 -3.29 -10.52
CA ARG A 35 -4.40 -2.07 -10.85
C ARG A 35 -3.52 -1.00 -11.50
N ALA A 36 -2.28 -0.83 -11.04
CA ALA A 36 -1.33 0.11 -11.64
C ALA A 36 -0.93 -0.31 -13.07
N LEU A 37 -0.77 -1.62 -13.32
CA LEU A 37 -0.50 -2.13 -14.66
C LEU A 37 -1.65 -1.78 -15.63
N VAL A 38 -2.89 -2.01 -15.23
CA VAL A 38 -4.06 -1.74 -16.08
C VAL A 38 -4.31 -0.24 -16.26
N GLY A 39 -4.19 0.53 -15.19
CA GLY A 39 -4.63 1.94 -15.17
C GLY A 39 -3.55 2.98 -15.49
N ILE A 40 -2.28 2.72 -15.18
CA ILE A 40 -1.21 3.74 -15.27
C ILE A 40 -0.19 3.38 -16.34
N TYR A 41 0.40 2.18 -16.25
CA TYR A 41 1.59 1.87 -17.07
C TYR A 41 1.26 1.18 -18.38
N HIS A 42 0.10 0.52 -18.50
CA HIS A 42 -0.37 -0.32 -19.62
C HIS A 42 0.56 -1.49 -20.03
N ASN A 43 1.87 -1.41 -19.73
CA ASN A 43 2.88 -2.44 -19.90
C ASN A 43 4.03 -2.23 -18.89
N LEU A 44 4.44 -3.30 -18.20
CA LEU A 44 5.58 -3.30 -17.28
C LEU A 44 6.81 -3.89 -17.99
N GLY A 45 7.54 -3.06 -18.74
CA GLY A 45 8.80 -3.46 -19.36
C GLY A 45 9.91 -3.74 -18.34
N ARG A 46 10.71 -4.79 -18.56
CA ARG A 46 11.82 -5.18 -17.65
C ARG A 46 12.78 -4.03 -17.32
N ARG A 47 13.02 -3.13 -18.28
CA ARG A 47 13.91 -1.95 -18.12
C ARG A 47 13.49 -1.01 -16.98
N HIS A 48 12.19 -0.94 -16.68
CA HIS A 48 11.64 0.02 -15.71
C HIS A 48 10.91 -0.65 -14.55
N LEU A 49 10.85 -1.98 -14.53
CA LEU A 49 10.09 -2.75 -13.54
C LEU A 49 10.41 -2.34 -12.10
N GLN A 50 11.69 -2.21 -11.75
CA GLN A 50 12.10 -1.78 -10.41
C GLN A 50 11.51 -0.41 -10.03
N ARG A 51 11.52 0.56 -10.96
CA ARG A 51 11.00 1.91 -10.71
C ARG A 51 9.50 1.90 -10.44
N TYR A 52 8.76 1.09 -11.18
CA TYR A 52 7.31 0.93 -10.98
C TYR A 52 7.01 0.30 -9.63
N LEU A 53 7.75 -0.76 -9.25
CA LEU A 53 7.58 -1.40 -7.95
C LEU A 53 7.95 -0.47 -6.80
N ASP A 54 9.06 0.26 -6.92
CA ASP A 54 9.49 1.24 -5.91
C ASP A 54 8.42 2.31 -5.68
N GLU A 55 7.81 2.83 -6.75
CA GLU A 55 6.73 3.80 -6.65
C GLU A 55 5.49 3.23 -5.95
N ILE A 56 5.07 2.03 -6.34
CA ILE A 56 3.88 1.38 -5.76
C ILE A 56 4.09 1.06 -4.28
N ILE A 57 5.27 0.54 -3.94
CA ILE A 57 5.65 0.25 -2.55
C ILE A 57 5.76 1.54 -1.75
N TRP A 58 6.32 2.61 -2.34
CA TRP A 58 6.36 3.91 -1.69
C TRP A 58 4.95 4.41 -1.38
N ARG A 59 4.02 4.39 -2.36
CA ARG A 59 2.61 4.76 -2.12
C ARG A 59 1.95 3.87 -1.06
N TRP A 60 2.24 2.58 -1.06
CA TRP A 60 1.74 1.63 -0.06
C TRP A 60 2.24 2.00 1.34
N ASN A 61 3.52 2.27 1.51
CA ASN A 61 4.10 2.55 2.83
C ASN A 61 3.69 3.93 3.39
N HIS A 62 3.28 4.88 2.53
CA HIS A 62 2.91 6.23 2.91
C HIS A 62 1.38 6.41 2.93
N ARG A 63 0.70 5.50 3.63
CA ARG A 63 -0.75 5.56 3.87
C ARG A 63 -1.05 5.35 5.34
N ASP A 64 -2.07 6.04 5.84
CA ASP A 64 -2.52 5.92 7.21
C ASP A 64 -3.96 5.40 7.28
N PRO A 65 -4.29 4.59 8.30
CA PRO A 65 -5.64 4.15 8.54
C PRO A 65 -6.45 5.32 9.12
N VAL A 66 -7.45 5.77 8.37
CA VAL A 66 -8.39 6.80 8.80
C VAL A 66 -9.71 6.13 9.16
N ARG A 67 -10.20 6.41 10.37
CA ARG A 67 -11.56 6.00 10.77
C ARG A 67 -12.55 6.97 10.13
N GLU A 68 -13.32 6.48 9.18
CA GLU A 68 -14.37 7.25 8.52
C GLU A 68 -15.74 6.77 8.99
N VAL A 69 -16.59 7.69 9.43
CA VAL A 69 -17.98 7.39 9.80
C VAL A 69 -18.78 7.22 8.51
N VAL A 70 -19.13 5.98 8.20
CA VAL A 70 -19.85 5.62 6.97
C VAL A 70 -21.34 5.92 7.09
N LYS A 71 -21.90 5.74 8.28
CA LYS A 71 -23.33 5.99 8.52
C LYS A 71 -23.53 6.42 9.97
N GLN A 72 -24.31 7.47 10.16
CA GLN A 72 -24.80 7.90 11.47
C GLN A 72 -26.32 7.83 11.45
N TRP A 73 -26.93 7.34 12.54
CA TRP A 73 -28.37 7.28 12.68
C TRP A 73 -28.79 7.32 14.13
N THR A 74 -29.99 7.83 14.39
CA THR A 74 -30.58 7.91 15.72
C THR A 74 -31.61 6.80 15.89
N THR A 75 -31.57 6.12 17.03
CA THR A 75 -32.55 5.08 17.38
C THR A 75 -33.85 5.70 17.91
N LYS A 76 -34.94 4.92 17.93
CA LYS A 76 -36.24 5.38 18.48
C LYS A 76 -36.18 5.81 19.94
N ALA A 77 -35.17 5.37 20.69
CA ALA A 77 -34.89 5.76 22.06
C ALA A 77 -34.03 7.04 22.18
N GLY A 78 -33.76 7.75 21.07
CA GLY A 78 -32.94 8.97 21.05
C GLY A 78 -31.43 8.73 21.10
N VAL A 79 -30.96 7.46 21.11
CA VAL A 79 -29.53 7.16 21.15
C VAL A 79 -28.92 7.29 19.76
N GLU A 80 -27.90 8.14 19.62
CA GLU A 80 -27.09 8.25 18.41
C GLU A 80 -26.17 7.03 18.25
N ARG A 81 -26.13 6.49 17.04
CA ARG A 81 -25.26 5.38 16.65
C ARG A 81 -24.48 5.77 15.42
N GLU A 82 -23.20 5.40 15.41
CA GLU A 82 -22.34 5.51 14.24
C GLU A 82 -21.83 4.14 13.81
N LYS A 83 -21.72 3.95 12.50
CA LYS A 83 -20.98 2.86 11.88
C LYS A 83 -19.77 3.46 11.21
N SER A 84 -18.59 3.18 11.77
CA SER A 84 -17.31 3.60 11.20
C SER A 84 -16.59 2.44 10.53
N THR A 85 -15.89 2.73 9.43
CA THR A 85 -14.98 1.79 8.75
C THR A 85 -13.57 2.37 8.77
N MET A 86 -12.57 1.49 8.85
CA MET A 86 -11.18 1.87 8.69
C MET A 86 -10.82 1.88 7.21
N ILE A 87 -10.41 3.04 6.70
CA ILE A 87 -10.02 3.24 5.30
C ILE A 87 -8.59 3.70 5.26
N TRP A 88 -7.78 3.06 4.42
CA TRP A 88 -6.41 3.49 4.18
C TRP A 88 -6.40 4.69 3.23
N LYS A 89 -5.97 5.85 3.71
CA LYS A 89 -5.82 7.07 2.92
C LYS A 89 -4.34 7.43 2.78
N PRO A 90 -3.90 7.99 1.64
CA PRO A 90 -2.53 8.49 1.53
C PRO A 90 -2.28 9.58 2.56
N ILE A 91 -1.07 9.64 3.11
CA ILE A 91 -0.69 10.72 4.03
C ILE A 91 -0.72 12.07 3.29
N PRO A 92 -0.93 13.21 3.99
CA PRO A 92 -0.92 14.53 3.37
C PRO A 92 0.32 14.77 2.53
N VAL A 93 0.18 15.51 1.42
CA VAL A 93 1.30 15.76 0.47
C VAL A 93 2.51 16.39 1.16
N VAL A 94 2.28 17.27 2.14
CA VAL A 94 3.37 17.89 2.91
C VAL A 94 4.21 16.84 3.65
N ASP A 95 3.58 15.83 4.22
CA ASP A 95 4.26 14.75 4.94
C ASP A 95 4.94 13.79 3.98
N GLN A 96 4.30 13.49 2.84
CA GLN A 96 4.95 12.75 1.75
C GLN A 96 6.24 13.43 1.29
N MET A 97 6.20 14.74 1.08
CA MET A 97 7.35 15.53 0.66
C MET A 97 8.45 15.54 1.72
N ARG A 98 8.08 15.62 3.01
CA ARG A 98 9.05 15.53 4.11
C ARG A 98 9.80 14.21 4.09
N VAL A 99 9.09 13.08 3.96
CA VAL A 99 9.74 11.76 3.91
C VAL A 99 10.58 11.59 2.65
N LEU A 100 10.07 12.06 1.51
CA LEU A 100 10.80 12.02 0.25
C LEU A 100 12.13 12.76 0.33
N LEU A 101 12.13 13.99 0.86
CA LEU A 101 13.31 14.83 0.97
C LEU A 101 14.35 14.28 1.95
N GLN A 102 13.91 13.67 3.06
CA GLN A 102 14.79 12.96 3.99
C GLN A 102 15.57 11.84 3.28
N GLY A 103 14.88 11.08 2.42
CA GLY A 103 15.49 10.00 1.64
C GLY A 103 16.22 10.44 0.37
N ALA A 104 16.18 11.73 0.00
CA ALA A 104 16.76 12.23 -1.25
C ALA A 104 18.24 12.64 -1.12
N VAL A 105 18.73 12.84 0.11
CA VAL A 105 20.13 13.25 0.34
C VAL A 105 21.09 12.19 -0.21
N GLY A 106 21.98 12.60 -1.12
CA GLY A 106 22.95 11.71 -1.77
C GLY A 106 22.39 10.88 -2.93
N LYS A 107 21.08 10.95 -3.22
CA LYS A 107 20.47 10.29 -4.37
C LYS A 107 20.57 11.20 -5.59
N GLN A 108 21.19 10.71 -6.67
CA GLN A 108 21.36 11.47 -7.91
C GLN A 108 20.56 10.84 -9.05
N LEU A 109 19.75 11.66 -9.72
CA LEU A 109 19.14 11.28 -10.98
C LEU A 109 20.09 11.67 -12.12
N ARG A 110 20.54 10.70 -12.91
CA ARG A 110 21.40 10.94 -14.07
C ARG A 110 20.63 10.64 -15.36
N ARG A 111 21.04 11.28 -16.45
CA ARG A 111 20.53 10.92 -17.79
C ARG A 111 21.44 9.86 -18.41
N SER A 112 20.83 8.85 -19.04
CA SER A 112 21.54 7.89 -19.87
C SER A 112 21.92 8.51 -21.21
N LYS A 113 22.83 7.86 -21.95
CA LYS A 113 23.22 8.26 -23.31
C LYS A 113 22.03 8.28 -24.30
N GLU A 114 21.00 7.50 -24.00
CA GLU A 114 19.74 7.44 -24.77
C GLU A 114 18.70 8.48 -24.28
N TYR A 115 19.11 9.50 -23.54
CA TYR A 115 18.23 10.51 -22.93
C TYR A 115 17.22 9.98 -21.90
N GLY A 116 17.33 8.72 -21.49
CA GLY A 116 16.52 8.13 -20.42
C GLY A 116 17.01 8.49 -19.02
N LEU A 117 16.27 8.10 -17.99
CA LEU A 117 16.72 8.23 -16.60
C LEU A 117 17.57 7.02 -16.20
N CYS A 118 18.76 7.26 -15.64
CA CYS A 118 19.58 6.24 -15.02
C CYS A 118 19.80 6.55 -13.53
N TRP A 119 19.85 5.48 -12.75
CA TRP A 119 20.37 5.50 -11.39
C TRP A 119 21.84 5.04 -11.44
N PRO A 120 22.72 5.49 -10.53
CA PRO A 120 23.99 4.79 -10.31
C PRO A 120 23.77 3.32 -9.93
#